data_AF-A0A382T3W4-F1
#
_entry.id   AF-A0A382T3W4-F1
#
_cell.length_a   1.000
_cell.length_b   1.000
_cell.length_c   1.000
_cell.angle_alpha   90.00
_cell.angle_beta   90.00
_cell.angle_gamma   90.00
#
_symmetry.space_group_name_H-M   'P 1'
#
loop_
_entity.id
_entity.type
_entity.pdbx_description
1 polymer ?
#
loop_
_entity_poly.entity_id
_entity_poly.type
_entity_poly.pdbx_seq_one_letter_code
_entity_poly.pdbx_strand_id
1 'polypeptide(L)'
;MANAFKNKGLSLTATAQTMYTAPVATQSVVNALFLTNITEAYEGLVTIIVNDTSASTDYKILYRAPVPPGSTLTFDKPINLEAGDSLKALASSTNLMTAFLSVLEVT
;
A
#
# COMPACT_ATOMS: atom_id res chain seq x y z
N MET A 1 -15.66 6.15 21.14
CA MET A 1 -14.91 5.48 20.07
C MET A 1 -14.94 6.41 18.88
N ALA A 2 -13.78 6.98 18.54
CA ALA A 2 -13.67 7.97 17.47
C ALA A 2 -13.11 7.30 16.22
N ASN A 3 -13.79 7.52 15.10
CA ASN A 3 -13.34 7.03 13.79
C ASN A 3 -12.56 8.15 13.11
N ALA A 4 -11.36 7.83 12.61
CA ALA A 4 -10.55 8.76 11.84
C ALA A 4 -10.30 8.21 10.43
N PHE A 5 -10.64 9.01 9.41
CA PHE A 5 -10.29 8.71 8.04
C PHE A 5 -8.92 9.32 7.72
N LYS A 6 -7.99 8.49 7.23
CA LYS A 6 -6.63 8.90 6.85
C LYS A 6 -6.40 8.56 5.39
N ASN A 7 -5.77 9.50 4.68
CA ASN A 7 -5.27 9.27 3.33
C ASN A 7 -3.75 9.39 3.30
N LYS A 8 -3.09 8.53 2.53
CA LYS A 8 -1.63 8.54 2.32
C LYS A 8 -1.30 8.35 0.86
N GLY A 9 -0.52 9.27 0.29
CA GLY A 9 0.05 9.14 -1.05
C GLY A 9 1.57 8.95 -0.97
N LEU A 10 2.14 8.12 -1.83
CA LEU A 10 3.58 7.95 -1.98
C LEU A 10 3.95 7.73 -3.44
N SER A 11 5.02 8.36 -3.89
CA SER A 11 5.69 7.98 -5.14
C SER A 11 6.57 6.76 -4.90
N LEU A 12 6.28 5.65 -5.57
CA LEU A 12 6.98 4.39 -5.37
C LEU A 12 8.39 4.45 -6.00
N THR A 13 9.31 3.75 -5.35
CA THR A 13 10.68 3.54 -5.81
C THR A 13 10.95 2.06 -6.05
N ALA A 14 12.14 1.74 -6.56
CA ALA A 14 12.63 0.36 -6.70
C ALA A 14 12.91 -0.33 -5.34
N THR A 15 12.80 0.39 -4.23
CA THR A 15 13.00 -0.11 -2.87
C THR A 15 11.67 -0.14 -2.13
N ALA A 16 11.47 -1.14 -1.26
CA ALA A 16 10.30 -1.20 -0.39
C ALA A 16 10.23 0.01 0.54
N GLN A 17 9.11 0.73 0.47
CA GLN A 17 8.83 1.88 1.32
C GLN A 17 7.55 1.65 2.11
N THR A 18 7.55 2.08 3.38
CA THR A 18 6.37 2.02 4.24
C THR A 18 5.37 3.10 3.86
N MET A 19 4.17 2.68 3.45
CA MET A 19 3.05 3.57 3.10
C MET A 19 2.29 4.01 4.35
N TYR A 20 2.07 3.05 5.25
CA TYR A 20 1.26 3.22 6.45
C TYR A 20 1.67 2.21 7.51
N THR A 21 1.66 2.65 8.77
CA THR A 21 1.83 1.79 9.96
C THR A 21 0.64 2.02 10.87
N ALA A 22 -0.03 0.95 11.26
CA ALA A 22 -1.17 1.00 12.17
C ALA A 22 -0.70 1.48 13.56
N PRO A 23 -1.26 2.58 14.09
CA PRO A 23 -0.90 3.07 15.42
C PRO A 23 -1.20 2.06 16.53
N VAL A 24 -0.45 2.15 17.63
CA VAL A 24 -0.68 1.33 18.83
C VAL A 24 -2.09 1.60 19.38
N ALA A 25 -2.76 0.55 19.86
CA ALA A 25 -4.12 0.61 20.41
C ALA A 25 -5.20 1.10 19.42
N THR A 26 -4.98 0.94 18.11
CA THR A 26 -5.97 1.23 17.07
C THR A 26 -6.22 0.01 16.20
N GLN A 27 -7.45 -0.15 15.73
CA GLN A 27 -7.77 -1.09 14.66
C GLN A 27 -7.76 -0.33 13.34
N SER A 28 -6.97 -0.78 12.38
CA SER A 28 -6.79 -0.09 11.09
C SER A 28 -7.29 -0.95 9.94
N VAL A 29 -8.14 -0.37 9.09
CA VAL A 29 -8.66 -1.01 7.89
C VAL A 29 -8.29 -0.17 6.69
N VAL A 30 -7.49 -0.73 5.78
CA VAL A 30 -7.22 -0.14 4.48
C VAL A 30 -8.40 -0.44 3.57
N ASN A 31 -9.23 0.57 3.30
CA ASN A 31 -10.46 0.41 2.53
C ASN A 31 -10.20 0.47 1.03
N ALA A 32 -9.21 1.24 0.61
CA ALA A 32 -8.84 1.38 -0.78
C ALA A 32 -7.34 1.58 -0.92
N LEU A 33 -6.78 0.92 -1.93
CA LEU A 33 -5.40 1.10 -2.38
C LEU A 33 -5.43 1.26 -3.90
N PHE A 34 -4.92 2.39 -4.37
CA PHE A 34 -4.76 2.72 -5.78
C PHE A 34 -3.28 2.75 -6.12
N LEU A 35 -2.91 2.07 -7.20
CA LEU A 35 -1.55 1.98 -7.72
C LEU A 35 -1.57 2.44 -9.18
N THR A 36 -1.19 3.70 -9.40
CA THR A 36 -1.27 4.33 -10.72
C THR A 36 0.11 4.36 -11.36
N ASN A 37 0.22 3.83 -12.58
CA ASN A 37 1.38 4.04 -13.43
C ASN A 37 1.28 5.44 -14.05
N ILE A 38 2.19 6.32 -13.67
CA ILE A 38 2.19 7.73 -14.12
C ILE A 38 2.97 7.91 -15.43
N THR A 39 3.52 6.85 -16.00
CA THR A 39 4.25 6.87 -17.27
C THR A 39 3.30 6.59 -18.43
N GLU A 40 3.61 7.14 -19.60
CA GLU A 40 2.83 6.94 -20.84
C GLU A 40 3.42 5.87 -21.76
N ALA A 41 4.62 5.36 -21.44
CA ALA A 41 5.44 4.63 -22.39
C ALA A 41 5.66 3.15 -22.06
N TYR A 42 5.69 2.77 -20.77
CA TYR A 42 6.07 1.41 -20.38
C TYR A 42 5.27 0.87 -19.20
N GLU A 43 5.16 -0.45 -19.17
CA GLU A 43 4.52 -1.18 -18.07
C GLU A 43 5.37 -1.12 -16.80
N GLY A 44 4.70 -0.89 -15.68
CA GLY A 44 5.27 -0.95 -14.33
C GLY A 44 4.95 -2.26 -13.66
N LEU A 45 5.86 -2.77 -12.83
CA LEU A 45 5.56 -3.90 -11.94
C LEU A 45 5.49 -3.39 -10.51
N VAL A 46 4.43 -3.73 -9.78
CA VAL A 46 4.25 -3.33 -8.39
C VAL A 46 4.17 -4.53 -7.47
N THR A 47 4.74 -4.39 -6.28
CA THR A 47 4.68 -5.39 -5.21
C THR A 47 4.20 -4.72 -3.94
N ILE A 48 3.22 -5.33 -3.28
CA ILE A 48 2.68 -4.89 -2.00
C ILE A 48 2.98 -5.94 -0.94
N ILE A 49 3.48 -5.47 0.19
CA ILE A 49 3.94 -6.28 1.30
C ILE A 49 3.20 -5.83 2.55
N VAL A 50 2.61 -6.77 3.27
CA VAL A 50 2.16 -6.58 4.65
C VAL A 50 3.30 -7.05 5.55
N ASN A 51 3.81 -6.15 6.36
CA ASN A 51 4.72 -6.48 7.44
C ASN A 51 3.89 -6.69 8.69
N ASP A 52 3.84 -7.96 9.11
CA ASP A 52 3.23 -8.40 10.34
C ASP A 52 4.28 -8.30 11.44
N THR A 53 4.12 -7.29 12.30
CA THR A 53 5.05 -7.03 13.39
C THR A 53 4.91 -8.08 14.48
N SER A 54 3.69 -8.59 14.68
CA SER A 54 3.41 -9.62 15.69
C SER A 54 4.11 -10.95 15.36
N ALA A 55 4.14 -11.34 14.09
CA ALA A 55 4.84 -12.52 13.58
C ALA A 55 6.28 -12.24 13.12
N SER A 56 6.73 -10.98 13.18
CA SER A 56 8.04 -10.52 12.69
C SER A 56 8.35 -11.00 11.26
N THR A 57 7.34 -11.01 10.40
CA THR A 57 7.39 -11.59 9.06
C THR A 57 6.74 -10.67 8.02
N ASP A 58 7.27 -10.69 6.80
CA ASP A 58 6.74 -9.94 5.66
C ASP A 58 6.00 -10.87 4.68
N TYR A 59 4.73 -10.57 4.42
CA TYR A 59 3.87 -11.29 3.48
C TYR A 59 3.63 -10.47 2.21
N LYS A 60 3.96 -11.05 1.05
CA LYS A 60 3.67 -10.43 -0.24
C LYS A 60 2.24 -10.74 -0.64
N ILE A 61 1.35 -9.75 -0.61
CA ILE A 61 -0.06 -9.89 -0.99
C ILE A 61 -0.29 -9.58 -2.47
N LEU A 62 0.64 -8.86 -3.09
CA LEU A 62 0.72 -8.62 -4.52
C LEU A 62 2.18 -8.69 -4.92
N TYR A 63 2.53 -9.48 -5.93
CA TYR A 63 3.90 -9.65 -6.34
C TYR A 63 4.07 -9.43 -7.84
N ARG A 64 4.89 -8.43 -8.18
CA ARG A 64 5.23 -8.05 -9.57
C ARG A 64 4.01 -7.99 -10.48
N ALA A 65 2.91 -7.42 -9.99
CA ALA A 65 1.71 -7.27 -10.78
C ALA A 65 1.94 -6.21 -11.87
N PRO A 66 1.63 -6.51 -13.13
CA PRO A 66 1.78 -5.56 -14.22
C PRO A 66 0.71 -4.48 -14.17
N VAL A 67 1.13 -3.23 -14.38
CA VAL A 67 0.25 -2.07 -14.50
C VAL A 67 0.63 -1.32 -15.79
N PRO A 68 -0.22 -1.39 -16.82
CA PRO A 68 -0.01 -0.70 -18.09
C PRO A 68 0.22 0.81 -17.92
N PRO A 69 0.92 1.47 -18.86
CA PRO A 69 1.11 2.92 -18.83
C PRO A 69 -0.23 3.67 -18.79
N GLY A 70 -0.30 4.74 -18.00
CA GLY A 70 -1.50 5.56 -17.83
C GLY A 70 -2.68 4.86 -17.15
N SER A 71 -2.48 3.68 -16.56
CA SER A 71 -3.55 2.91 -15.90
C SER A 71 -3.39 2.85 -14.39
N THR A 72 -4.46 2.45 -13.71
CA THR A 72 -4.50 2.26 -12.25
C THR A 72 -4.92 0.84 -11.92
N LEU A 73 -4.15 0.20 -11.05
CA LEU A 73 -4.52 -1.05 -10.40
C LEU A 73 -5.13 -0.75 -9.02
N THR A 74 -6.30 -1.32 -8.75
CA THR A 74 -7.00 -1.20 -7.47
C THR A 74 -7.04 -2.53 -6.74
N PHE A 75 -7.04 -2.47 -5.40
CA PHE A 75 -7.26 -3.64 -4.57
C PHE A 75 -8.75 -3.81 -4.24
N ASP A 76 -9.31 -4.97 -4.55
CA ASP A 76 -10.75 -5.23 -4.45
C ASP A 76 -11.23 -5.57 -3.04
N LYS A 77 -10.31 -6.01 -2.18
CA LYS A 77 -10.61 -6.44 -0.81
C LYS A 77 -9.88 -5.54 0.19
N PRO A 78 -10.54 -5.17 1.30
CA PRO A 78 -9.90 -4.41 2.34
C PRO A 78 -8.80 -5.23 3.00
N ILE A 79 -7.80 -4.54 3.55
CA ILE A 79 -6.69 -5.15 4.29
C ILE A 79 -6.81 -4.69 5.74
N ASN A 80 -6.89 -5.66 6.66
CA ASN A 80 -6.86 -5.41 8.09
C ASN A 80 -5.41 -5.38 8.56
N LEU A 81 -5.08 -4.40 9.39
CA LEU A 81 -3.76 -4.27 10.01
C LEU A 81 -3.92 -4.25 11.53
N GLU A 82 -3.17 -5.11 12.21
CA GLU A 82 -3.10 -5.12 13.66
C GLU A 82 -2.17 -3.99 14.15
N ALA A 83 -2.19 -3.71 15.44
CA ALA A 83 -1.40 -2.64 16.03
C ALA A 83 0.10 -2.86 15.77
N GLY A 84 0.74 -1.90 15.08
CA GLY A 84 2.16 -1.97 14.71
C GLY A 84 2.44 -2.62 13.37
N ASP A 85 1.46 -3.24 12.70
CA ASP A 85 1.62 -3.76 11.35
C ASP A 85 1.79 -2.61 10.34
N SER A 86 2.47 -2.90 9.23
CA SER A 86 2.70 -1.90 8.19
C SER A 86 2.44 -2.42 6.79
N LEU A 87 1.89 -1.54 5.95
CA LEU A 87 1.77 -1.78 4.52
C LEU A 87 2.95 -1.11 3.81
N LYS A 88 3.71 -1.91 3.07
CA LYS A 88 4.85 -1.48 2.27
C LYS A 88 4.57 -1.70 0.79
N ALA A 89 5.16 -0.86 -0.05
CA ALA A 89 5.03 -0.97 -1.50
C ALA A 89 6.38 -0.69 -2.18
N LEU A 90 6.60 -1.32 -3.33
CA LEU A 90 7.70 -1.01 -4.25
C LEU A 90 7.25 -1.17 -5.70
N ALA A 91 7.83 -0.37 -6.57
CA ALA A 91 7.66 -0.46 -8.02
C ALA A 91 8.91 -1.07 -8.68
N SER A 92 8.83 -1.36 -9.97
CA SER A 92 9.97 -1.83 -10.76
C SER A 92 11.06 -0.78 -10.96
N SER A 93 10.71 0.50 -10.84
CA SER A 93 11.62 1.63 -10.99
C SER A 93 11.13 2.84 -10.19
N THR A 94 12.02 3.78 -9.95
CA THR A 94 11.71 5.09 -9.35
C THR A 94 10.95 5.99 -10.33
N ASN A 95 10.04 6.81 -9.81
CA ASN A 95 9.22 7.76 -10.57
C ASN A 95 8.30 7.12 -11.63
N LEU A 96 8.00 5.82 -11.47
CA LEU A 96 7.13 5.09 -12.39
C LEU A 96 5.68 5.09 -11.92
N MET A 97 5.46 4.98 -10.60
CA MET A 97 4.13 4.76 -10.03
C MET A 97 3.88 5.60 -8.79
N THR A 98 2.62 5.95 -8.58
CA THR A 98 2.14 6.57 -7.35
C THR A 98 1.12 5.65 -6.70
N ALA A 99 1.28 5.45 -5.40
CA ALA A 99 0.35 4.70 -4.57
C ALA A 99 -0.47 5.66 -3.70
N PHE A 100 -1.76 5.39 -3.55
CA PHE A 100 -2.67 6.13 -2.67
C PHE A 100 -3.50 5.16 -1.83
N LEU A 101 -3.51 5.38 -0.51
CA LEU A 101 -4.26 4.58 0.45
C LEU A 101 -5.32 5.43 1.13
N SER A 102 -6.48 4.83 1.36
CA SER A 102 -7.51 5.33 2.28
C SER A 102 -7.70 4.33 3.42
N VAL A 103 -7.50 4.80 4.65
CA VAL A 103 -7.49 4.00 5.87
C VAL A 103 -8.54 4.54 6.85
N LEU A 104 -9.26 3.62 7.48
CA LEU A 104 -10.11 3.88 8.63
C LEU A 104 -9.40 3.40 9.89
N GLU A 105 -9.15 4.33 10.81
CA GLU A 105 -8.64 4.05 12.15
C GLU A 105 -9.82 4.09 13.15
N VAL A 106 -9.89 3.08 14.01
CA VAL A 106 -10.88 2.98 15.10
C VAL A 106 -10.16 2.92 16.44
N THR A 107 -10.53 3.83 17.36
CA THR A 107 -10.00 3.95 18.74
C THR A 107 -11.05 3.69 19.80
#